data_AF-A0A0D3EDY9-F1
#
_entry.id   AF-A0A0D3EDY9-F1
#
_cell.length_a   1.000
_cell.length_b   1.000
_cell.length_c   1.000
_cell.angle_alpha   90.00
_cell.angle_beta   90.00
_cell.angle_gamma   90.00
#
_symmetry.space_group_name_H-M   'P 1'
#
loop_
_entity.id
_entity.type
_entity.pdbx_description
1 polymer ?
#
loop_
_entity_poly.entity_id
_entity_poly.type
_entity_poly.pdbx_seq_one_letter_code
_entity_poly.pdbx_strand_id
1 'polypeptide(L)'
;MTMCLFSTNIHFDYDGHYSKAGDDYEWISTDVSLYAISFKTSPLEEITYSLLKERICKKMRIDPLTKKLNLGYIPLVVEPKRQSYILDDEDVFVYPTSVDREQRRSILHVEDIQEL
;
A
#
# COMPACT_ATOMS: atom_id res chain seq x y z
N MET A 1 -27.62 12.47 -14.77
CA MET A 1 -26.20 12.55 -14.38
C MET A 1 -25.88 11.29 -13.60
N THR A 2 -25.33 10.27 -14.25
CA THR A 2 -24.95 9.03 -13.56
C THR A 2 -23.72 9.38 -12.71
N MET A 3 -23.81 9.25 -11.38
CA MET A 3 -22.61 9.34 -10.54
C MET A 3 -21.67 8.21 -10.99
N CYS A 4 -20.58 8.55 -11.66
CA CYS A 4 -19.44 7.64 -11.74
C CYS A 4 -18.99 7.42 -10.30
N LEU A 5 -19.28 6.24 -9.74
CA LEU A 5 -18.69 5.81 -8.49
C LEU A 5 -17.21 5.58 -8.77
N PHE A 6 -16.38 6.61 -8.56
CA PHE A 6 -14.95 6.42 -8.48
C PHE A 6 -14.69 5.51 -7.29
N SER A 7 -14.15 4.33 -7.56
CA SER A 7 -13.72 3.41 -6.53
C SER A 7 -12.22 3.24 -6.63
N THR A 8 -11.54 3.48 -5.52
CA THR A 8 -10.12 3.16 -5.38
C THR A 8 -9.99 1.81 -4.69
N ASN A 9 -9.38 0.85 -5.39
CA ASN A 9 -9.08 -0.46 -4.85
C ASN A 9 -7.56 -0.56 -4.61
N ILE A 10 -7.18 -0.95 -3.41
CA ILE A 10 -5.78 -1.15 -3.02
C ILE A 10 -5.61 -2.60 -2.61
N HIS A 11 -4.71 -3.30 -3.29
CA HIS A 11 -4.26 -4.63 -2.91
C HIS A 11 -3.02 -4.48 -2.04
N PHE A 12 -2.95 -5.28 -0.98
CA PHE A 12 -1.84 -5.21 -0.05
C PHE A 12 -1.44 -6.58 0.48
N ASP A 13 -0.16 -6.68 0.81
CA ASP A 13 0.47 -7.80 1.49
C ASP A 13 0.88 -7.36 2.90
N TYR A 14 0.70 -8.21 3.90
CA TYR A 14 0.83 -7.87 5.31
C TYR A 14 1.88 -8.74 6.02
N ASP A 15 2.65 -8.11 6.91
CA ASP A 15 3.63 -8.75 7.79
C ASP A 15 4.86 -9.36 7.09
N GLY A 16 5.17 -8.92 5.87
CA GLY A 16 6.42 -9.24 5.19
C GLY A 16 7.54 -8.26 5.51
N HIS A 17 8.66 -8.38 4.80
CA HIS A 17 9.81 -7.48 4.94
C HIS A 17 10.56 -7.31 3.63
N TYR A 18 11.31 -6.22 3.51
CA TYR A 18 12.20 -6.02 2.36
C TYR A 18 13.52 -6.77 2.53
N SER A 19 14.00 -7.35 1.43
CA SER A 19 15.32 -7.94 1.32
C SER A 19 16.04 -7.37 0.10
N LYS A 20 17.37 -7.17 0.22
CA LYS A 20 18.19 -6.71 -0.89
C LYS A 20 18.65 -7.91 -1.72
N ALA A 21 18.34 -7.89 -3.02
CA ALA A 21 18.69 -8.92 -3.98
C ALA A 21 19.60 -8.32 -5.07
N GLY A 22 20.92 -8.39 -4.87
CA GLY A 22 21.88 -7.72 -5.75
C GLY A 22 21.75 -6.20 -5.66
N ASP A 23 21.44 -5.53 -6.76
CA ASP A 23 21.20 -4.08 -6.81
C ASP A 23 19.73 -3.69 -6.57
N ASP A 24 18.82 -4.68 -6.58
CA ASP A 24 17.38 -4.53 -6.41
C ASP A 24 16.93 -4.79 -4.97
N TYR A 25 15.71 -4.31 -4.67
CA TYR A 25 14.95 -4.70 -3.48
C TYR A 25 13.80 -5.62 -3.87
N GLU A 26 13.54 -6.62 -3.02
CA GLU A 26 12.42 -7.53 -3.12
C GLU A 26 11.61 -7.50 -1.83
N TRP A 27 10.30 -7.73 -1.95
CA TRP A 27 9.42 -7.95 -0.82
C TRP A 27 9.27 -9.44 -0.56
N ILE A 28 9.57 -9.85 0.67
CA ILE A 28 9.45 -11.23 1.13
C ILE A 28 8.18 -11.32 1.97
N SER A 29 7.16 -11.98 1.42
CA SER A 29 5.90 -12.18 2.13
C SER A 29 6.02 -13.27 3.21
N THR A 30 5.30 -13.07 4.30
CA THR A 30 5.19 -14.05 5.39
C THR A 30 4.03 -15.02 5.18
N ASP A 31 3.03 -14.67 4.38
CA ASP A 31 1.88 -15.51 4.03
C ASP A 31 1.65 -15.55 2.51
N VAL A 32 0.84 -16.49 2.02
CA VAL A 32 0.45 -16.57 0.60
C VAL A 32 -0.74 -15.65 0.27
N SER A 33 -1.38 -15.07 1.26
CA SER A 33 -2.62 -14.30 1.08
C SER A 33 -2.36 -12.86 0.68
N LEU A 34 -2.99 -12.44 -0.42
CA LEU A 34 -3.14 -11.02 -0.75
C LEU A 34 -4.49 -10.50 -0.25
N TYR A 35 -4.47 -9.33 0.37
CA TYR A 35 -5.66 -8.64 0.85
C TYR A 35 -6.02 -7.48 -0.05
N ALA A 36 -7.26 -7.00 0.10
CA ALA A 36 -7.71 -5.80 -0.60
C ALA A 36 -8.68 -4.98 0.25
N ILE A 37 -8.60 -3.66 0.09
CA ILE A 37 -9.56 -2.67 0.56
C ILE A 37 -10.11 -1.86 -0.62
N SER A 38 -11.36 -1.43 -0.49
CA SER A 38 -12.04 -0.62 -1.50
C SER A 38 -12.65 0.61 -0.84
N PHE A 39 -12.44 1.76 -1.47
CA PHE A 39 -13.03 3.06 -1.12
C PHE A 39 -14.16 3.33 -2.11
N LYS A 40 -15.37 2.83 -1.80
CA LYS A 40 -16.47 2.69 -2.78
C LYS A 40 -17.19 3.98 -3.16
N THR A 41 -16.84 5.10 -2.53
CA THR A 41 -17.52 6.39 -2.69
C THR A 41 -16.58 7.57 -2.44
N SER A 42 -15.27 7.33 -2.41
CA SER A 42 -14.28 8.37 -2.16
C SER A 42 -13.40 8.52 -3.38
N PRO A 43 -13.29 9.72 -3.96
CA PRO A 43 -12.26 10.01 -4.95
C PRO A 43 -10.88 9.81 -4.31
N LEU A 44 -9.87 9.53 -5.13
CA LEU A 44 -8.53 9.20 -4.62
C LEU A 44 -7.93 10.36 -3.83
N GLU A 45 -8.21 11.59 -4.27
CA GLU A 45 -7.78 12.85 -3.66
C GLU A 45 -8.29 13.05 -2.22
N GLU A 46 -9.37 12.36 -1.83
CA GLU A 46 -9.93 12.41 -0.48
C GLU A 46 -9.39 11.31 0.44
N ILE A 47 -8.61 10.37 -0.09
CA ILE A 47 -8.05 9.27 0.71
C ILE A 47 -6.80 9.78 1.41
N THR A 48 -6.91 9.99 2.72
CA THR A 48 -5.77 10.36 3.57
C THR A 48 -4.97 9.12 3.99
N TYR A 49 -3.72 9.36 4.38
CA TYR A 49 -2.83 8.37 4.97
C TYR A 49 -3.42 7.75 6.25
N SER A 50 -4.01 8.57 7.12
CA SER A 50 -4.66 8.11 8.34
C SER A 50 -5.84 7.17 8.05
N LEU A 51 -6.68 7.52 7.07
CA LEU A 51 -7.80 6.70 6.64
C LEU A 51 -7.33 5.39 6.01
N LEU A 52 -6.29 5.43 5.16
CA LEU A 52 -5.68 4.22 4.60
C LEU A 52 -5.22 3.26 5.70
N LYS A 53 -4.48 3.75 6.69
CA LYS A 53 -4.03 2.95 7.85
C LYS A 53 -5.20 2.38 8.64
N GLU A 54 -6.21 3.19 8.95
CA GLU A 54 -7.40 2.72 9.68
C GLU A 54 -8.08 1.54 8.96
N ARG A 55 -8.21 1.64 7.63
CA ARG A 55 -8.86 0.60 6.81
C ARG A 55 -8.04 -0.69 6.77
N ILE A 56 -6.71 -0.60 6.70
CA ILE A 56 -5.81 -1.75 6.78
C ILE A 56 -5.92 -2.39 8.16
N CYS A 57 -5.79 -1.61 9.24
CA CYS A 57 -5.89 -2.13 10.61
C CYS A 57 -7.22 -2.84 10.85
N LYS A 58 -8.33 -2.23 10.41
CA LYS A 58 -9.66 -2.84 10.49
C LYS A 58 -9.77 -4.14 9.70
N LYS A 59 -9.20 -4.19 8.49
CA LYS A 59 -9.18 -5.40 7.65
C LYS A 59 -8.40 -6.53 8.34
N MET A 60 -7.27 -6.19 8.95
CA MET A 60 -6.39 -7.13 9.65
C MET A 60 -6.81 -7.42 11.09
N ARG A 61 -7.85 -6.74 11.59
CA ARG A 61 -8.35 -6.86 12.98
C ARG A 61 -7.28 -6.54 14.03
N ILE A 62 -6.46 -5.54 13.74
CA ILE A 62 -5.42 -5.01 14.64
C ILE A 62 -5.78 -3.60 15.10
N ASP A 63 -5.25 -3.19 16.26
CA ASP A 63 -5.49 -1.87 16.81
C ASP A 63 -4.48 -0.84 16.25
N PRO A 64 -4.95 0.20 15.54
CA PRO A 64 -4.08 1.22 14.96
C PRO A 64 -3.31 2.06 15.99
N LEU A 65 -3.72 2.05 17.27
CA LEU A 65 -3.04 2.79 18.34
C LEU A 65 -1.85 2.03 18.92
N THR A 66 -1.89 0.70 18.87
CA THR A 66 -0.84 -0.15 19.44
C THR A 66 0.11 -0.71 18.39
N LYS A 67 -0.30 -0.73 17.12
CA LYS A 67 0.51 -1.22 16.01
C LYS A 67 1.12 -0.10 15.20
N LYS A 68 2.45 -0.10 15.10
CA LYS A 68 3.20 0.75 14.18
C LYS A 68 3.33 0.03 12.85
N LEU A 69 2.64 0.56 11.83
CA LEU A 69 2.71 0.05 10.47
C LEU A 69 3.56 0.98 9.60
N ASN A 70 4.49 0.38 8.86
CA ASN A 70 5.14 1.01 7.72
C ASN A 70 4.40 0.61 6.45
N LEU A 71 4.02 1.61 5.65
CA LEU A 71 3.36 1.41 4.37
C LEU A 71 4.39 1.68 3.28
N GLY A 72 4.75 0.66 2.51
CA GLY A 72 5.70 0.79 1.42
C GLY A 72 5.27 0.05 0.17
N TYR A 73 6.02 0.20 -0.91
CA TYR A 73 5.81 -0.53 -2.16
C TYR A 73 7.09 -0.51 -2.99
N ILE A 74 7.19 -1.39 -3.99
CA ILE A 74 8.24 -1.30 -5.03
C ILE A 74 7.58 -0.68 -6.28
N PRO A 75 7.93 0.56 -6.68
CA PRO A 75 7.34 1.18 -7.86
C PRO A 75 7.68 0.40 -9.13
N LEU A 76 6.67 0.05 -9.93
CA LEU A 76 6.87 -0.66 -11.21
C LEU A 76 7.50 0.21 -12.32
N VAL A 77 7.62 1.52 -12.09
CA VAL A 77 8.08 2.51 -13.08
C VAL A 77 9.51 3.01 -12.83
N VAL A 78 10.20 2.50 -11.81
CA VAL A 78 11.53 2.93 -11.39
C VAL A 78 12.50 1.75 -11.48
N GLU A 79 13.65 1.98 -12.09
CA GLU A 79 14.77 1.03 -12.19
C GLU A 79 16.06 1.67 -11.63
N PRO A 80 16.90 0.94 -10.87
CA PRO A 80 16.68 -0.42 -10.35
C PRO A 80 15.52 -0.45 -9.33
N LYS A 81 15.00 -1.63 -9.02
CA LYS A 81 13.90 -1.78 -8.06
C LYS A 81 14.32 -1.30 -6.69
N ARG A 82 13.57 -0.36 -6.13
CA ARG A 82 13.77 0.19 -4.79
C ARG A 82 12.45 0.22 -4.05
N GLN A 83 12.50 0.01 -2.74
CA GLN A 83 11.34 0.28 -1.91
C GLN A 83 11.09 1.79 -1.83
N SER A 84 9.82 2.17 -1.84
CA SER A 84 9.31 3.50 -1.54
C SER A 84 8.36 3.40 -0.37
N TYR A 85 8.16 4.50 0.35
CA TYR A 85 7.28 4.58 1.51
C TYR A 85 6.16 5.58 1.27
N ILE A 86 5.01 5.33 1.87
CA ILE A 86 3.91 6.28 1.97
C ILE A 86 4.04 6.95 3.34
N LEU A 87 4.37 8.23 3.36
CA LEU A 87 4.63 9.01 4.57
C LEU A 87 3.50 10.01 4.87
N ASP A 88 2.80 10.48 3.85
CA ASP A 88 1.73 11.46 3.95
C ASP A 88 0.61 11.24 2.93
N ASP A 89 -0.34 12.18 2.89
CA ASP A 89 -1.51 12.15 2.00
C ASP A 89 -1.12 12.32 0.51
N GLU A 90 -0.02 13.01 0.20
CA GLU A 90 0.46 13.17 -1.18
C GLU A 90 0.97 11.84 -1.71
N ASP A 91 1.73 11.09 -0.91
CA ASP A 91 2.20 9.76 -1.27
C ASP A 91 1.03 8.76 -1.48
N VAL A 92 -0.08 8.92 -0.75
CA VAL A 92 -1.30 8.10 -0.93
C VAL A 92 -1.93 8.35 -2.30
N PHE A 93 -1.80 9.55 -2.85
CA PHE A 93 -2.25 9.84 -4.21
C PHE A 93 -1.27 9.29 -5.25
N VAL A 94 0.03 9.46 -5.04
CA VAL A 94 1.08 9.03 -5.97
C VAL A 94 1.12 7.51 -6.13
N TYR A 95 0.99 6.75 -5.04
CA TYR A 95 1.11 5.29 -5.06
C TYR A 95 0.11 4.61 -6.03
N PRO A 96 -1.21 4.85 -5.95
CA PRO A 96 -2.19 4.18 -6.81
C PRO A 96 -2.24 4.71 -8.25
N THR A 97 -1.71 5.92 -8.49
CA THR A 97 -1.68 6.56 -9.82
C THR A 97 -0.42 6.21 -10.61
N SER A 98 0.63 5.77 -9.93
CA SER A 98 1.87 5.30 -10.55
C SER A 98 1.70 3.89 -11.13
N VAL A 99 1.34 3.84 -12.41
CA VAL A 99 1.13 2.59 -13.18
C VAL A 99 2.20 2.36 -14.22
N ASP A 100 2.50 1.10 -14.51
CA ASP A 100 3.40 0.75 -15.61
C ASP A 100 2.71 0.87 -16.99
N ARG A 101 3.45 0.52 -18.05
CA ARG A 101 2.96 0.58 -19.43
C ARG A 101 1.76 -0.33 -19.69
N GLU A 102 1.55 -1.34 -18.85
CA GLU A 102 0.44 -2.29 -18.93
C GLU A 102 -0.71 -1.92 -17.97
N GLN A 103 -0.69 -0.71 -17.39
CA GLN A 103 -1.66 -0.23 -16.40
C GLN A 103 -1.68 -1.05 -15.10
N ARG A 104 -0.61 -1.80 -14.81
CA ARG A 104 -0.46 -2.52 -13.54
C ARG A 104 -0.04 -1.56 -12.45
N ARG A 105 -0.52 -1.84 -11.23
CA ARG A 105 -0.21 -1.09 -10.01
C ARG A 105 0.68 -1.93 -9.12
N SER A 106 1.55 -1.26 -8.37
CA SER A 106 2.35 -1.90 -7.33
C SER A 106 1.46 -2.43 -6.21
N ILE A 107 1.82 -3.58 -5.63
CA ILE A 107 1.19 -4.06 -4.39
C ILE A 107 1.67 -3.18 -3.23
N LEU A 108 0.75 -2.80 -2.34
CA LEU A 108 1.11 -2.15 -1.10
C LEU A 108 1.68 -3.19 -0.14
N HIS A 109 2.86 -2.95 0.38
CA HIS A 109 3.49 -3.74 1.41
C HIS A 109 3.24 -3.10 2.77
N VAL A 110 2.73 -3.87 3.72
CA VAL A 110 2.41 -3.42 5.08
C VAL A 110 3.32 -4.16 6.04
N GLU A 111 4.35 -3.48 6.53
CA GLU A 111 5.28 -4.00 7.54
C GLU A 111 4.73 -3.73 8.94
N ASP A 112 4.64 -4.76 9.78
CA ASP A 112 4.37 -4.63 11.21
C ASP A 112 5.69 -4.39 11.95
N ILE A 113 5.90 -3.16 12.42
CA ILE A 113 7.11 -2.79 13.14
C ILE A 113 6.89 -3.13 14.61
N GLN A 114 7.51 -4.23 15.05
CA GLN A 114 7.64 -4.50 16.48
C GLN A 114 8.65 -3.50 17.06
N GLU A 115 8.27 -2.77 18.11
CA GLU A 115 9.27 -2.11 18.97
C GLU A 115 10.06 -3.22 19.67
N LEU A 116 11.36 -3.32 19.35
CA LEU A 116 12.32 -4.13 20.10
C LEU A 116 12.57 -3.54 21.48
#